data_AF-A0A2E9EXR6-F1
#
_entry.id   AF-A0A2E9EXR6-F1
#
_cell.length_a   1.000
_cell.length_b   1.000
_cell.length_c   1.000
_cell.angle_alpha   90.00
_cell.angle_beta   90.00
_cell.angle_gamma   90.00
#
_symmetry.space_group_name_H-M   'P 1'
#
loop_
_entity.id
_entity.type
_entity.pdbx_description
1 polymer ?
#
loop_
_entity_poly.entity_id
_entity_poly.type
_entity_poly.pdbx_seq_one_letter_code
_entity_poly.pdbx_strand_id
1 'polypeptide(L)'
;PEVVHYVEGTYQLTGTRQLTEEDLFYPGMACRFEAIVLADELAEPSLYPVILELLLPLDTPVTNSFYPVGHKLTLKYLEHRALILHASRTGTAKEPELCLTVVPLAFENYQDPDGNPLPLTPPDPLRVSAQFPVLTENQPR
;
A
#
# COMPACT_ATOMS: atom_id res chain seq x y z
N PRO A 1 6.66 24.18 8.05
CA PRO A 1 6.95 22.86 7.46
C PRO A 1 5.73 21.96 7.63
N GLU A 2 5.00 21.70 6.54
CA GLU A 2 3.95 20.68 6.53
C GLU A 2 4.59 19.34 6.86
N VAL A 3 4.03 18.65 7.86
CA VAL A 3 4.58 17.41 8.38
C VAL A 3 4.29 16.31 7.36
N VAL A 4 5.34 15.76 6.77
CA VAL A 4 5.26 14.58 5.90
C VAL A 4 5.06 13.36 6.80
N HIS A 5 3.98 12.61 6.59
CA HIS A 5 3.64 11.44 7.39
C HIS A 5 3.94 10.15 6.64
N TYR A 6 4.56 9.19 7.34
CA TYR A 6 4.91 7.89 6.83
C TYR A 6 4.22 6.81 7.64
N VAL A 7 3.90 5.68 7.00
CA VAL A 7 3.38 4.51 7.71
C VAL A 7 4.52 3.62 8.24
N GLU A 8 4.28 3.03 9.40
CA GLU A 8 5.10 1.97 9.98
C GLU A 8 4.19 0.87 10.51
N GLY A 9 4.65 -0.38 10.41
CA GLY A 9 3.91 -1.54 10.91
C GLY A 9 4.08 -2.76 10.05
N THR A 10 3.43 -3.85 10.47
CA THR A 10 3.37 -5.10 9.73
C THR A 10 1.98 -5.25 9.13
N TYR A 11 1.94 -5.59 7.85
CA TYR A 11 0.70 -5.72 7.11
C TYR A 11 0.68 -7.02 6.30
N GLN A 12 -0.51 -7.58 6.08
CA GLN A 12 -0.72 -8.77 5.26
C GLN A 12 -1.40 -8.42 3.95
N LEU A 13 -0.84 -8.87 2.83
CA LEU A 13 -1.45 -8.68 1.52
C LEU A 13 -2.75 -9.47 1.42
N THR A 14 -3.81 -8.80 1.00
CA THR A 14 -5.14 -9.39 0.78
C THR A 14 -5.58 -9.34 -0.67
N GLY A 15 -5.06 -8.39 -1.45
CA GLY A 15 -5.42 -8.25 -2.86
C GLY A 15 -4.46 -7.34 -3.63
N THR A 16 -4.52 -7.42 -4.95
CA THR A 16 -3.78 -6.51 -5.84
C THR A 16 -4.64 -6.11 -7.03
N ARG A 17 -4.35 -4.95 -7.59
CA ARG A 17 -4.94 -4.44 -8.83
C ARG A 17 -3.85 -3.75 -9.65
N GLN A 18 -3.78 -4.04 -10.95
CA GLN A 18 -2.96 -3.22 -11.86
C GLN A 18 -3.56 -1.81 -11.95
N LEU A 19 -2.70 -0.80 -11.89
CA LEU A 19 -3.13 0.57 -12.16
C LEU A 19 -3.47 0.72 -13.65
N THR A 20 -4.40 1.62 -13.94
CA THR A 20 -4.80 2.01 -15.28
C THR A 20 -4.40 3.46 -15.54
N GLU A 21 -4.59 3.93 -16.77
CA GLU A 21 -4.37 5.33 -17.12
C GLU A 21 -5.31 6.32 -16.39
N GLU A 22 -6.31 5.84 -15.65
CA GLU A 22 -7.21 6.70 -14.85
C GLU A 22 -6.70 6.92 -13.42
N ASP A 23 -5.74 6.11 -12.98
CA ASP A 23 -5.15 6.19 -11.64
C ASP A 23 -4.06 7.29 -11.55
N LEU A 24 -3.55 7.54 -10.33
CA LEU A 24 -2.56 8.59 -10.08
C LEU A 24 -1.35 8.53 -11.02
N PHE A 25 -0.92 7.31 -11.37
CA PHE A 25 0.15 7.06 -12.33
C PHE A 25 -0.05 5.72 -13.03
N TYR A 26 0.56 5.59 -14.20
CA TYR A 26 0.62 4.37 -14.99
C TYR A 26 1.97 4.30 -15.73
N PRO A 27 2.67 3.16 -15.75
CA PRO A 27 2.27 1.87 -15.19
C PRO A 27 2.51 1.74 -13.68
N GLY A 28 1.78 0.81 -13.04
CA GLY A 28 1.94 0.54 -11.62
C GLY A 28 1.00 -0.54 -11.09
N MET A 29 1.10 -0.82 -9.80
CA MET A 29 0.25 -1.78 -9.09
C MET A 29 -0.22 -1.21 -7.76
N ALA A 30 -1.51 -1.35 -7.45
CA ALA A 30 -2.07 -1.14 -6.12
C ALA A 30 -2.07 -2.47 -5.36
N CYS A 31 -1.52 -2.47 -4.16
CA CYS A 31 -1.52 -3.60 -3.24
C CYS A 31 -2.40 -3.27 -2.03
N ARG A 32 -3.41 -4.11 -1.77
CA ARG A 32 -4.22 -4.04 -0.56
C ARG A 32 -3.56 -4.83 0.55
N PHE A 33 -3.30 -4.16 1.65
CA PHE A 33 -2.68 -4.71 2.83
C PHE A 33 -3.57 -4.44 4.05
N GLU A 34 -3.70 -5.43 4.94
CA GLU A 34 -4.39 -5.28 6.23
C GLU A 34 -3.38 -5.23 7.35
N ALA A 35 -3.50 -4.26 8.26
CA ALA A 35 -2.61 -4.14 9.40
C ALA A 35 -2.76 -5.33 10.34
N ILE A 36 -1.62 -5.82 10.82
CA ILE A 36 -1.55 -6.89 11.80
C ILE A 36 -0.92 -6.35 13.09
N VAL A 37 -1.50 -6.69 14.23
CA VAL A 37 -0.98 -6.35 15.55
C VAL A 37 -0.70 -7.63 16.33
N LEU A 38 0.47 -7.64 16.99
CA LEU A 38 0.86 -8.64 17.98
C LEU A 38 0.73 -8.00 19.36
N ALA A 39 -0.09 -8.59 20.24
CA ALA A 39 -0.28 -8.07 21.59
C ALA A 39 0.98 -8.29 22.46
N ASP A 40 1.70 -9.39 22.22
CA ASP A 40 3.00 -9.72 22.80
C ASP A 40 3.75 -10.72 21.87
N GLU A 41 4.96 -11.14 22.26
CA GLU A 41 5.83 -12.02 21.45
C GLU A 41 5.30 -13.45 21.26
N LEU A 42 4.34 -13.89 22.09
CA LEU A 42 3.77 -15.25 22.07
C LEU A 42 2.35 -15.26 21.50
N ALA A 43 1.72 -14.09 21.37
CA ALA A 43 0.36 -13.95 20.87
C ALA A 43 0.27 -14.25 19.36
N GLU A 44 -0.88 -14.80 18.95
CA GLU A 44 -1.19 -14.91 17.54
C GLU A 44 -1.43 -13.51 16.93
N PRO A 45 -0.94 -13.27 15.69
CA PRO A 45 -1.19 -12.01 15.02
C PRO A 45 -2.69 -11.79 14.77
N SER A 46 -3.18 -10.60 15.13
CA SER A 46 -4.58 -10.20 14.98
C SER A 46 -4.74 -9.06 13.97
N LEU A 47 -5.84 -9.07 13.21
CA LEU A 47 -6.15 -8.01 12.26
C LEU A 47 -6.54 -6.73 13.01
N TYR A 48 -6.09 -5.60 12.48
CA TYR A 48 -6.42 -4.27 12.97
C TYR A 48 -7.13 -3.50 11.86
N PRO A 49 -8.14 -2.64 12.16
CA PRO A 49 -9.00 -2.00 11.17
C PRO A 49 -8.31 -0.83 10.44
N VAL A 50 -7.10 -1.08 9.95
CA VAL A 50 -6.29 -0.18 9.13
C VAL A 50 -5.92 -0.92 7.85
N ILE A 51 -6.39 -0.37 6.74
CA ILE A 51 -6.06 -0.81 5.39
C ILE A 51 -4.93 0.06 4.87
N LEU A 52 -3.92 -0.58 4.28
CA LEU A 52 -2.87 0.08 3.55
C LEU A 52 -3.04 -0.21 2.07
N GLU A 53 -3.21 0.84 1.28
CA GLU A 53 -3.22 0.77 -0.18
C GLU A 53 -1.87 1.27 -0.69
N LEU A 54 -0.94 0.35 -0.88
CA LEU A 54 0.41 0.66 -1.36
C LEU A 54 0.40 0.72 -2.88
N LEU A 55 0.66 1.91 -3.42
CA LEU A 55 0.81 2.12 -4.86
C LEU A 55 2.29 2.01 -5.24
N LEU A 56 2.62 1.01 -6.05
CA LEU A 56 3.95 0.73 -6.56
C LEU A 56 4.07 1.25 -8.00
N PRO A 57 4.84 2.31 -8.25
CA PRO A 57 5.07 2.81 -9.61
C PRO A 57 6.08 1.89 -10.32
N LEU A 58 5.77 1.51 -11.57
CA LEU A 58 6.55 0.52 -12.33
C LEU A 58 7.02 1.10 -13.65
N ASP A 59 8.10 0.52 -14.19
CA ASP A 59 8.62 0.89 -15.51
C ASP A 59 7.72 0.38 -16.66
N THR A 60 7.11 -0.77 -16.44
CA THR A 60 6.30 -1.49 -17.42
C THR A 60 5.09 -2.13 -16.74
N PRO A 61 3.97 -2.31 -17.47
CA PRO A 61 2.82 -3.04 -16.93
C PRO A 61 3.20 -4.49 -16.63
N VAL A 62 2.85 -4.97 -15.44
CA VAL A 62 3.06 -6.37 -15.03
C VAL A 62 1.73 -7.10 -14.97
N THR A 63 1.70 -8.36 -15.40
CA THR A 63 0.49 -9.18 -15.37
C THR A 63 0.26 -9.84 -14.01
N ASN A 64 1.34 -10.13 -13.29
CA ASN A 64 1.32 -10.86 -12.01
C ASN A 64 1.72 -9.94 -10.87
N SER A 65 1.17 -10.20 -9.68
CA SER A 65 1.64 -9.55 -8.45
C SER A 65 3.05 -10.01 -8.09
N PHE A 66 3.87 -9.09 -7.57
CA PHE A 66 5.17 -9.42 -6.98
C PHE A 66 5.04 -10.18 -5.65
N TYR A 67 3.89 -10.06 -5.00
CA TYR A 67 3.62 -10.65 -3.70
C TYR A 67 2.45 -11.65 -3.79
N PRO A 68 2.58 -12.86 -3.23
CA PRO A 68 1.43 -13.74 -3.07
C PRO A 68 0.46 -13.20 -2.01
N VAL A 69 -0.84 -13.49 -2.13
CA VAL A 69 -1.81 -13.21 -1.07
C VAL A 69 -1.38 -13.90 0.23
N GLY A 70 -1.50 -13.19 1.35
CA GLY A 70 -0.98 -13.62 2.64
C GLY A 70 0.47 -13.23 2.91
N HIS A 71 1.20 -12.67 1.92
CA HIS A 71 2.54 -12.14 2.15
C HIS A 71 2.51 -11.03 3.20
N LYS A 72 3.48 -11.06 4.13
CA LYS A 72 3.62 -10.05 5.18
C LYS A 72 4.72 -9.07 4.81
N LEU A 73 4.38 -7.79 4.84
CA LEU A 73 5.30 -6.68 4.61
C LEU A 73 5.44 -5.87 5.89
N THR A 74 6.68 -5.69 6.36
CA THR A 74 6.97 -4.81 7.50
C THR A 74 7.58 -3.51 6.99
N LEU A 75 6.81 -2.43 7.07
CA LEU A 75 7.27 -1.09 6.71
C LEU A 75 7.93 -0.44 7.91
N LYS A 76 9.15 0.06 7.69
CA LYS A 76 9.93 0.84 8.67
C LYS A 76 10.24 2.23 8.12
N TYR A 77 10.16 3.25 8.97
CA TYR A 77 10.31 4.65 8.58
C TYR A 77 11.63 4.93 7.84
N LEU A 78 12.76 4.50 8.38
CA LEU A 78 14.07 4.79 7.80
C LEU A 78 14.37 4.00 6.51
N GLU A 79 13.79 2.81 6.38
CA GLU A 79 14.07 1.90 5.27
C GLU A 79 13.12 2.16 4.09
N HIS A 80 11.82 2.21 4.34
CA HIS A 80 10.81 2.18 3.28
C HIS A 80 10.31 3.57 2.90
N ARG A 81 10.22 4.49 3.86
CA ARG A 81 9.67 5.84 3.65
C ARG A 81 8.35 5.82 2.85
N ALA A 82 7.43 4.95 3.28
CA ALA A 82 6.11 4.82 2.69
C ALA A 82 5.25 6.04 3.04
N LEU A 83 5.18 7.01 2.13
CA LEU A 83 4.51 8.30 2.30
C LEU A 83 2.99 8.13 2.20
N ILE A 84 2.26 8.73 3.14
CA ILE A 84 0.81 8.86 3.07
C ILE A 84 0.43 9.98 2.08
N LEU A 85 -0.29 9.62 1.02
CA LEU A 85 -0.88 10.57 0.07
C LEU A 85 -2.32 10.92 0.44
N HIS A 86 -3.05 9.96 0.99
CA HIS A 86 -4.45 10.10 1.30
C HIS A 86 -4.84 9.21 2.48
N ALA A 87 -5.76 9.70 3.32
CA ALA A 87 -6.35 8.95 4.41
C ALA A 87 -7.86 9.13 4.38
N SER A 88 -8.60 8.02 4.44
CA SER A 88 -10.06 8.03 4.45
C SER A 88 -10.63 7.00 5.40
N ARG A 89 -11.81 7.30 5.95
CA ARG A 89 -12.60 6.30 6.68
C ARG A 89 -13.39 5.47 5.68
N THR A 90 -13.28 4.16 5.79
CA THR A 90 -13.87 3.16 4.89
C THR A 90 -14.65 2.13 5.72
N GLY A 91 -15.08 1.03 5.09
CA GLY A 91 -15.84 -0.02 5.76
C GLY A 91 -17.31 0.36 5.97
N THR A 92 -17.92 -0.16 7.04
CA THR A 92 -19.32 0.11 7.38
C THR A 92 -19.44 0.95 8.65
N ALA A 93 -20.63 1.47 8.93
CA ALA A 93 -20.88 2.18 10.18
C ALA A 93 -20.62 1.32 11.43
N LYS A 94 -20.79 -0.01 11.33
CA LYS A 94 -20.57 -0.96 12.43
C LYS A 94 -19.12 -1.45 12.51
N GLU A 95 -18.46 -1.52 11.37
CA GLU A 95 -17.08 -1.99 11.21
C GLU A 95 -16.31 -0.94 10.42
N PRO A 96 -15.95 0.19 11.04
CA PRO A 96 -15.23 1.25 10.38
C PRO A 96 -13.76 0.86 10.23
N GLU A 97 -13.19 1.21 9.09
CA GLU A 97 -11.79 1.00 8.77
C GLU A 97 -11.13 2.35 8.43
N LEU A 98 -9.82 2.44 8.62
CA LEU A 98 -9.01 3.55 8.13
C LEU A 98 -8.21 3.06 6.91
N CYS A 99 -8.46 3.61 5.73
CA CYS A 99 -7.66 3.34 4.54
C CYS A 99 -6.62 4.44 4.32
N LEU A 100 -5.35 4.04 4.28
CA LEU A 100 -4.20 4.88 3.99
C LEU A 100 -3.68 4.52 2.60
N THR A 101 -3.80 5.43 1.64
CA THR A 101 -3.13 5.30 0.34
C THR A 101 -1.72 5.84 0.45
N VAL A 102 -0.74 4.99 0.13
CA VAL A 102 0.67 5.30 0.31
C VAL A 102 1.50 5.04 -0.95
N VAL A 103 2.61 5.76 -1.08
CA VAL A 103 3.62 5.55 -2.12
C VAL A 103 5.01 5.40 -1.52
N PRO A 104 5.89 4.60 -2.12
CA PRO A 104 7.29 4.57 -1.72
C PRO A 104 8.00 5.87 -2.12
N LEU A 105 8.74 6.51 -1.21
CA LEU A 105 9.67 7.60 -1.55
C LEU A 105 11.11 7.11 -1.78
N ALA A 106 11.44 5.90 -1.33
CA ALA A 106 12.71 5.24 -1.56
C ALA A 106 12.45 3.79 -1.99
N PHE A 107 13.09 3.35 -3.08
CA PHE A 107 12.74 2.06 -3.71
C PHE A 107 13.61 0.89 -3.29
N GLU A 108 14.83 1.16 -2.80
CA GLU A 108 15.88 0.15 -2.56
C GLU A 108 15.45 -0.98 -1.61
N ASN A 109 14.54 -0.68 -0.67
CA ASN A 109 14.09 -1.63 0.35
C ASN A 109 12.76 -2.31 0.01
N TYR A 110 12.19 -2.03 -1.16
CA TYR A 110 11.02 -2.77 -1.66
C TYR A 110 11.50 -3.96 -2.48
N GLN A 111 11.39 -5.13 -1.88
CA GLN A 111 11.86 -6.41 -2.43
C GLN A 111 10.69 -7.38 -2.59
N ASP A 112 10.84 -8.34 -3.51
CA ASP A 112 9.96 -9.50 -3.62
C ASP A 112 10.23 -10.52 -2.48
N PRO A 113 9.43 -11.60 -2.36
CA PRO A 113 9.64 -12.63 -1.34
C PRO A 113 10.99 -13.37 -1.41
N ASP A 114 11.65 -13.36 -2.56
CA ASP A 114 12.96 -13.97 -2.78
C ASP A 114 14.12 -13.00 -2.47
N GLY A 115 13.80 -11.75 -2.10
CA GLY A 115 14.76 -10.69 -1.77
C GLY A 115 15.26 -9.90 -2.98
N ASN A 116 14.68 -10.09 -4.18
CA ASN A 116 15.06 -9.30 -5.35
C ASN A 116 14.40 -7.92 -5.28
N PRO A 117 15.11 -6.83 -5.64
CA PRO A 117 14.51 -5.51 -5.74
C PRO A 117 13.34 -5.48 -6.72
N LEU A 118 12.25 -4.82 -6.34
CA LEU A 118 11.14 -4.56 -7.24
C LEU A 118 11.56 -3.58 -8.35
N PRO A 119 11.03 -3.71 -9.59
CA PRO A 119 11.34 -2.82 -10.72
C PRO A 119 10.60 -1.48 -10.60
N LEU A 120 10.80 -0.76 -9.49
CA LEU A 120 10.14 0.51 -9.22
C LEU A 120 10.84 1.66 -9.95
N THR A 121 10.06 2.57 -10.52
CA THR A 121 10.56 3.79 -11.16
C THR A 121 9.73 5.00 -10.73
N PRO A 122 10.30 6.22 -10.68
CA PRO A 122 9.48 7.40 -10.43
C PRO A 122 8.45 7.57 -11.55
N PRO A 123 7.17 7.79 -11.22
CA PRO A 123 6.13 7.97 -12.23
C PRO A 123 6.27 9.32 -12.96
N ASP A 124 6.05 9.31 -14.27
CA ASP A 124 5.95 10.51 -15.10
C ASP A 124 5.00 10.23 -16.28
N PRO A 125 3.84 10.90 -16.41
CA PRO A 125 3.30 11.99 -15.58
C PRO A 125 2.47 11.54 -14.36
N LEU A 126 2.20 12.47 -13.44
CA LEU A 126 1.23 12.32 -12.35
C LEU A 126 -0.15 12.89 -12.70
N ARG A 127 -1.21 12.15 -12.39
CA ARG A 127 -2.61 12.55 -12.60
C ARG A 127 -3.23 13.00 -11.28
N VAL A 128 -3.03 14.27 -10.93
CA VAL A 128 -3.46 14.85 -9.64
C VAL A 128 -4.97 14.85 -9.41
N SER A 129 -5.78 14.66 -10.45
CA SER A 129 -7.24 14.55 -10.36
C SER A 129 -7.74 13.12 -10.11
N ALA A 130 -6.83 12.14 -10.07
CA ALA A 130 -7.18 10.75 -9.77
C ALA A 130 -7.85 10.64 -8.40
N GLN A 131 -8.79 9.70 -8.27
CA GLN A 131 -9.55 9.49 -7.05
C GLN A 131 -8.82 8.53 -6.11
N PHE A 132 -9.02 8.73 -4.80
CA PHE A 132 -8.56 7.82 -3.76
C PHE A 132 -9.73 7.41 -2.86
N PRO A 133 -9.73 6.19 -2.29
CA PRO A 133 -8.80 5.09 -2.56
C PRO A 133 -8.92 4.53 -3.99
N VAL A 134 -7.82 3.99 -4.49
CA VAL A 134 -7.66 3.42 -5.84
C VAL A 134 -8.39 2.09 -5.98
N LEU A 135 -8.50 1.32 -4.91
CA LEU A 135 -9.21 0.05 -4.87
C LEU A 135 -10.68 0.28 -4.52
N THR A 136 -11.57 -0.16 -5.40
CA THR A 136 -13.03 0.07 -5.30
C THR A 136 -13.63 -0.48 -4.01
N GLU A 137 -13.10 -1.58 -3.48
CA GLU A 137 -13.55 -2.16 -2.21
C GLU A 137 -13.26 -1.28 -0.99
N ASN A 138 -12.27 -0.39 -1.08
CA ASN A 138 -11.91 0.56 -0.04
C ASN A 138 -12.59 1.93 -0.24
N GLN A 139 -13.39 2.14 -1.29
CA GLN A 139 -14.05 3.43 -1.46
C GLN A 139 -15.15 3.62 -0.40
N PRO A 140 -15.31 4.83 0.17
CA PRO A 140 -16.40 5.12 1.08
C PRO A 140 -17.74 4.79 0.44
N ARG A 141 -18.57 4.00 1.12
CA ARG A 141 -19.93 3.64 0.67
C ARG A 141 -20.96 4.69 1.09
#